data_AF-A0A445GMT8-F1
#
_entry.id   AF-A0A445GMT8-F1
#
_cell.length_a   1.000
_cell.length_b   1.000
_cell.length_c   1.000
_cell.angle_alpha   90.00
_cell.angle_beta   90.00
_cell.angle_gamma   90.00
#
_symmetry.space_group_name_H-M   'P 1'
#
loop_
_entity.id
_entity.type
_entity.pdbx_description
1 polymer ?
#
loop_
_entity_poly.entity_id
_entity_poly.type
_entity_poly.pdbx_seq_one_letter_code
_entity_poly.pdbx_strand_id
1 'polypeptide(L)'
;DLSNNSLNGEVPDFLSQLQYLKILNLENNNLSGSIPSTLVEKSKEGSLSLSVGQNPYLCESGQCNFEKKQKNIVTAPIVASISGVLILLVAVAILWTLKRRKSKG
;
A
#
# COMPACT_ATOMS: atom_id res chain seq x y z
N ASP A 1 12.50 -21.07 16.21
CA ASP A 1 13.61 -20.27 15.70
C ASP A 1 13.44 -20.14 14.20
N LEU A 2 13.50 -18.93 13.66
CA LEU A 2 13.40 -18.61 12.24
C LEU A 2 14.57 -17.70 11.80
N SER A 3 15.62 -17.58 12.63
CA SER A 3 16.79 -16.78 12.31
C SER A 3 17.59 -17.36 11.14
N ASN A 4 18.41 -16.53 10.49
CA ASN A 4 19.31 -16.92 9.40
C ASN A 4 18.58 -17.53 8.19
N ASN A 5 17.49 -16.88 7.77
CA ASN A 5 16.74 -17.28 6.59
C ASN A 5 16.65 -16.11 5.61
N SER A 6 16.00 -16.33 4.46
CA SER A 6 15.70 -15.29 3.49
C SER A 6 14.24 -14.86 3.55
N LEU A 7 13.64 -14.87 4.75
CA LEU A 7 12.26 -14.43 4.93
C LEU A 7 12.15 -12.94 4.62
N ASN A 8 11.09 -12.55 3.93
CA ASN A 8 10.84 -11.19 3.49
C ASN A 8 9.37 -10.80 3.71
N GLY A 9 9.03 -9.54 3.44
CA GLY A 9 7.71 -9.01 3.71
C GLY A 9 7.55 -8.53 5.16
N GLU A 10 6.31 -8.31 5.58
CA GLU A 10 5.98 -7.81 6.92
C GLU A 10 5.82 -8.94 7.94
N VAL A 11 6.02 -8.61 9.21
CA VAL A 11 5.78 -9.56 10.31
C VAL A 11 4.26 -9.66 10.54
N PRO A 12 3.64 -10.84 10.40
CA PRO A 12 2.20 -10.97 10.50
C PRO A 12 1.65 -10.75 11.91
N ASP A 13 0.55 -10.00 12.04
CA ASP A 13 -0.13 -9.72 13.31
C ASP A 13 -0.57 -10.99 14.06
N PHE A 14 -0.97 -12.05 13.34
CA PHE A 14 -1.50 -13.27 13.96
C PHE A 14 -0.48 -13.97 14.87
N LEU A 15 0.83 -13.72 14.69
CA LEU A 15 1.87 -14.28 15.56
C LEU A 15 1.69 -13.84 17.02
N SER A 16 1.07 -12.68 17.26
CA SER A 16 0.70 -12.20 18.60
C SER A 16 -0.35 -13.10 19.28
N GLN A 17 -1.26 -13.71 18.49
CA GLN A 17 -2.39 -14.51 18.98
C GLN A 17 -1.95 -15.90 19.48
N LEU A 18 -0.72 -16.31 19.19
CA LEU A 18 -0.15 -17.57 19.65
C LEU A 18 0.15 -17.49 21.16
N GLN A 19 -0.77 -17.99 21.98
CA GLN A 19 -0.71 -17.88 23.45
C GLN A 19 0.50 -18.59 24.07
N TYR A 20 0.94 -19.70 23.47
CA TYR A 20 2.07 -20.50 23.96
C TYR A 20 3.40 -20.12 23.32
N LEU A 21 3.42 -19.15 22.40
CA LEU A 21 4.66 -18.70 21.77
C LEU A 21 5.47 -17.87 22.79
N LYS A 22 6.59 -18.45 23.23
CA LYS A 22 7.50 -17.83 24.21
C LYS A 22 8.77 -17.26 23.60
N ILE A 23 9.19 -17.77 22.46
CA ILE A 23 10.43 -17.36 21.79
C ILE A 23 10.15 -17.23 20.30
N LEU A 24 10.44 -16.04 19.76
CA LEU A 24 10.37 -15.76 18.34
C LEU A 24 11.67 -15.06 17.94
N ASN A 25 12.55 -15.84 17.32
CA ASN A 25 13.79 -15.33 16.74
C ASN A 25 13.64 -15.20 15.23
N LEU A 26 13.75 -13.96 14.74
CA LEU A 26 13.65 -13.56 13.33
C LEU A 26 14.93 -12.86 12.86
N GLU A 27 16.02 -12.93 13.62
CA GLU A 27 17.28 -12.28 13.26
C GLU A 27 17.84 -12.79 11.93
N ASN A 28 18.64 -11.97 11.25
CA ASN A 28 19.29 -12.33 9.98
C ASN A 28 18.27 -12.79 8.93
N ASN A 29 17.30 -11.93 8.65
CA ASN A 29 16.33 -12.09 7.59
C ASN A 29 16.22 -10.79 6.77
N ASN A 30 15.35 -10.80 5.77
CA ASN A 30 15.10 -9.68 4.88
C ASN A 30 13.68 -9.10 5.08
N LEU A 31 13.18 -9.17 6.32
CA LEU A 31 11.87 -8.66 6.71
C LEU A 31 11.86 -7.12 6.66
N SER A 32 10.67 -6.58 6.43
CA SER A 32 10.45 -5.16 6.18
C SER A 32 9.18 -4.66 6.84
N GLY A 33 9.03 -3.34 6.96
CA GLY A 33 7.81 -2.73 7.50
C GLY A 33 7.81 -2.67 9.02
N SER A 34 6.63 -2.37 9.57
CA SER A 34 6.43 -2.21 11.01
C SER A 34 6.25 -3.54 11.72
N ILE A 35 6.92 -3.72 12.86
CA ILE A 35 6.63 -4.81 13.79
C ILE A 35 5.26 -4.56 14.43
N PRO A 36 4.33 -5.52 14.43
CA PRO A 36 3.03 -5.39 15.08
C PRO A 36 3.14 -4.94 16.54
N SER A 37 2.38 -3.92 16.94
CA SER A 37 2.43 -3.37 18.30
C SER A 37 2.13 -4.41 19.37
N THR A 38 1.20 -5.33 19.08
CA THR A 38 0.82 -6.44 19.97
C THR A 38 1.96 -7.43 20.22
N LEU A 39 2.82 -7.68 19.23
CA LEU A 39 4.03 -8.49 19.40
C LEU A 39 5.05 -7.78 20.29
N VAL A 40 5.21 -6.47 20.10
CA VAL A 40 6.10 -5.63 20.91
C VAL A 40 5.59 -5.57 22.36
N GLU A 41 4.28 -5.41 22.57
CA GLU A 41 3.64 -5.42 23.89
C GLU A 41 3.87 -6.75 24.61
N LYS A 42 3.59 -7.88 23.96
CA LYS A 42 3.88 -9.20 24.53
C LYS A 42 5.35 -9.38 24.90
N SER A 43 6.24 -8.80 24.11
CA SER A 43 7.67 -8.79 24.41
C SER A 43 8.02 -7.95 25.63
N LYS A 44 7.41 -6.76 25.76
CA LYS A 44 7.59 -5.86 26.92
C LYS A 44 7.00 -6.43 28.20
N GLU A 45 5.90 -7.17 28.11
CA GLU A 45 5.28 -7.90 29.22
C GLU A 45 6.08 -9.14 29.66
N GLY A 46 7.07 -9.56 28.87
CA GLY A 46 7.89 -10.74 29.14
C GLY A 46 7.20 -12.08 28.84
N SER A 47 6.01 -12.08 28.25
CA SER A 47 5.35 -13.31 27.79
C SER A 47 6.02 -13.92 26.56
N LEU A 48 6.72 -13.08 25.78
CA LEU A 48 7.44 -13.44 24.57
C LEU A 48 8.86 -12.84 24.60
N SER A 49 9.86 -13.62 24.20
CA SER A 49 11.16 -13.12 23.82
C SER A 49 11.19 -12.91 22.31
N LEU A 50 11.28 -11.65 21.87
CA LEU A 50 11.29 -11.25 20.46
C LEU A 50 12.70 -10.76 20.05
N SER A 51 13.30 -11.43 19.07
CA SER A 51 14.59 -11.04 18.48
C SER A 51 14.40 -10.75 16.99
N VAL A 52 14.67 -9.52 16.57
CA VAL A 52 14.41 -9.02 15.20
C VAL A 52 15.60 -8.28 14.58
N GLY A 53 16.75 -8.29 15.25
CA GLY A 53 17.98 -7.65 14.78
C GLY A 53 18.39 -8.08 13.38
N GLN A 54 19.23 -7.29 12.72
CA GLN A 54 19.77 -7.61 11.39
C GLN A 54 18.68 -7.82 10.31
N ASN A 55 17.55 -7.09 10.43
CA ASN A 55 16.56 -6.91 9.37
C ASN A 55 16.57 -5.44 8.93
N PRO A 56 17.27 -5.08 7.83
CA PRO A 56 17.61 -3.68 7.51
C PRO A 56 16.41 -2.77 7.20
N TYR A 57 15.25 -3.35 6.87
CA TYR A 57 14.04 -2.61 6.53
C TYR A 57 12.92 -2.75 7.57
N LEU A 58 13.22 -3.34 8.73
CA LEU A 58 12.26 -3.51 9.81
C LEU A 58 12.33 -2.32 10.77
N CYS A 59 11.18 -1.90 11.30
CA CYS A 59 11.11 -0.79 12.25
C CYS A 59 10.11 -1.09 13.37
N GLU A 60 10.39 -0.60 14.57
CA GLU A 60 9.45 -0.69 15.70
C GLU A 60 8.23 0.20 15.42
N SER A 61 7.04 -0.30 15.77
CA SER A 61 5.77 0.41 15.63
C SER A 61 5.89 1.86 16.11
N GLY A 62 5.51 2.82 15.26
CA GLY A 62 5.55 4.26 15.57
C GLY A 62 6.78 5.01 15.04
N GLN A 63 7.80 4.31 14.52
CA GLN A 63 9.01 4.93 13.92
C GLN A 63 9.20 4.62 12.43
N CYS A 64 8.25 3.91 11.81
CA CYS A 64 8.29 3.61 10.39
C CYS A 64 7.91 4.83 9.55
N ASN A 65 8.82 5.78 9.44
CA ASN A 65 8.77 6.83 8.44
C ASN A 65 9.21 6.27 7.08
N PHE A 66 8.53 5.24 6.60
CA PHE A 66 8.45 5.07 5.16
C PHE A 66 7.62 6.25 4.73
N GLU A 67 8.23 7.23 4.06
CA GLU A 67 7.46 8.17 3.28
C GLU A 67 6.50 7.32 2.46
N LYS A 68 5.23 7.26 2.87
CA LYS A 68 4.16 6.77 2.02
C LYS A 68 4.26 7.72 0.85
N LYS A 69 5.00 7.34 -0.21
CA LYS A 69 4.94 8.05 -1.47
C LYS A 69 3.46 8.01 -1.76
N GLN A 70 2.80 9.14 -1.55
CA GLN A 70 1.38 9.27 -1.72
C GLN A 70 1.18 8.85 -3.16
N LYS A 71 0.74 7.61 -3.34
CA LYS A 71 0.24 7.18 -4.63
C LYS A 71 -1.03 7.99 -4.74
N ASN A 72 -0.88 9.20 -5.26
CA ASN A 72 -1.92 9.87 -6.00
C ASN A 72 -2.20 8.95 -7.18
N ILE A 73 -2.85 7.82 -6.89
CA ILE A 73 -3.65 7.07 -7.83
C ILE A 73 -4.79 8.04 -8.08
N VAL A 74 -4.55 8.97 -8.99
CA VAL A 74 -5.63 9.50 -9.79
C VAL A 74 -6.16 8.27 -10.49
N THR A 75 -7.35 7.89 -10.04
CA THR A 75 -8.19 6.80 -10.48
C THR A 75 -7.91 6.41 -11.93
N ALA A 76 -7.68 5.11 -12.12
CA ALA A 76 -7.60 4.40 -13.40
C ALA A 76 -8.67 4.89 -14.42
N PRO A 77 -8.55 4.56 -15.72
CA PRO A 77 -8.78 5.38 -16.92
C PRO A 77 -10.24 5.83 -17.22
N ILE A 78 -11.00 6.26 -16.22
CA ILE A 78 -12.36 6.78 -16.40
C ILE A 78 -12.30 8.20 -17.02
N VAL A 79 -11.22 8.95 -16.76
CA VAL A 79 -11.03 10.32 -17.28
C VAL A 79 -10.89 10.36 -18.81
N ALA A 80 -10.45 9.27 -19.45
CA ALA A 80 -10.36 9.19 -20.91
C ALA A 80 -11.73 9.05 -21.60
N SER A 81 -12.78 8.62 -20.88
CA SER A 81 -14.10 8.40 -21.47
C SER A 81 -14.91 9.69 -21.61
N ILE A 82 -14.68 10.67 -20.73
CA ILE A 82 -15.43 11.93 -20.70
C ILE A 82 -14.99 12.86 -21.85
N SER A 83 -13.70 12.81 -22.23
CA SER A 83 -13.15 13.66 -23.28
C SER A 83 -13.72 13.33 -24.67
N GLY A 84 -13.90 12.05 -24.99
CA GLY A 84 -14.43 11.62 -26.29
C GLY A 84 -15.87 12.08 -26.54
N VAL A 85 -16.74 11.97 -25.53
CA VAL A 85 -18.15 12.37 -25.65
C VAL A 85 -18.29 13.88 -25.86
N LEU A 86 -17.50 14.69 -25.13
CA LEU A 86 -17.53 16.14 -25.27
C LEU A 86 -17.08 16.60 -26.67
N ILE A 87 -16.01 16.00 -27.21
CA ILE A 87 -15.52 16.31 -28.56
C ILE A 87 -16.59 15.98 -29.62
N LEU A 88 -17.28 14.85 -29.47
CA LEU A 88 -18.31 14.42 -30.42
C LEU A 88 -19.54 15.35 -30.40
N LEU A 89 -19.98 15.80 -29.22
CA LEU A 89 -21.08 16.77 -29.09
C LEU A 89 -20.73 18.13 -29.73
N VAL A 90 -19.52 18.62 -29.53
CA VAL A 90 -19.05 19.88 -30.14
C VAL A 90 -19.00 19.75 -31.66
N ALA A 91 -18.46 18.64 -32.19
CA ALA A 91 -18.41 18.40 -33.63
C ALA A 91 -19.82 18.37 -34.27
N VAL A 92 -20.78 17.68 -33.64
CA VAL A 92 -22.17 17.64 -34.11
C VAL A 92 -22.81 19.03 -34.09
N ALA A 93 -22.59 19.81 -33.03
CA ALA A 93 -23.10 21.18 -32.95
C ALA A 93 -22.53 22.08 -34.07
N ILE A 94 -21.22 21.99 -34.33
CA ILE A 94 -20.56 22.73 -35.43
C ILE A 94 -21.16 22.30 -36.77
N LEU A 95 -21.25 21.01 -37.07
CA LEU A 95 -21.85 20.53 -38.32
C LEU A 95 -23.30 20.98 -38.49
N TRP A 96 -24.08 20.98 -37.40
CA TRP A 96 -25.47 21.43 -37.43
C TRP A 96 -25.59 22.93 -37.68
N THR A 97 -24.74 23.75 -37.07
CA THR A 97 -24.70 25.21 -37.33
C THR A 97 -24.26 25.54 -38.75
N LEU A 98 -23.27 24.83 -39.30
CA LEU A 98 -22.84 24.97 -40.69
C LEU A 98 -23.94 24.56 -41.68
N LYS A 99 -24.64 23.44 -41.41
CA LYS A 99 -25.79 23.00 -42.21
C LYS A 99 -26.94 24.02 -42.15
N ARG A 100 -27.21 24.60 -40.97
CA ARG A 100 -28.24 25.63 -40.80
C ARG A 100 -27.89 26.93 -41.52
N ARG A 101 -26.60 27.30 -41.60
CA ARG A 101 -26.13 28.42 -42.43
C ARG A 101 -26.36 28.17 -43.92
N LYS A 102 -26.04 26.96 -44.40
CA LYS A 102 -26.22 26.58 -45.81
C LYS A 102 -27.70 26.48 -46.23
N SER A 103 -28.61 26.20 -45.30
CA SER A 103 -30.06 26.13 -45.59
C SER A 103 -30.74 27.51 -45.65
N LYS A 104 -30.04 28.60 -45.30
CA LYS A 104 -30.60 29.97 -45.23
C LYS A 104 -30.03 30.92 -46.29
N GLY A 105 -29.17 30.44 -47.20
CA GLY A 105 -28.66 31.18 -48.35
C GLY A 105 -28.92 30.37 -49.61
#